data_AF-A0A5C7ML67-F1
#
_entry.id   AF-A0A5C7ML67-F1
#
_cell.length_a   1.000
_cell.length_b   1.000
_cell.length_c   1.000
_cell.angle_alpha   90.00
_cell.angle_beta   90.00
_cell.angle_gamma   90.00
#
_symmetry.space_group_name_H-M   'P 1'
#
loop_
_entity.id
_entity.type
_entity.pdbx_description
1 polymer ?
#
loop_
_entity_poly.entity_id
_entity_poly.type
_entity_poly.pdbx_seq_one_letter_code
_entity_poly.pdbx_strand_id
1 'polypeptide(L)'
;MENRAALVAPHFDRELIARYDVNAPRYTSYPTALHFRDDFSETDLFDCIRASNDDPIPRDLSTYIHVPFCLSPCFYCGCARIITHDSRKADTYLTRLYREIEQVAARFDRDRRLAQLHFGGGTPNFLDISQMLELIESLGRHFSFSRDAGREFGIELDPRFCDGEYARQVAEAGINRVSIGVQDFDPAVQQAVTRIQSVEET
;
A
#
# COMPACT_ATOMS: atom_id res chain seq x y z
N MET A 1 -13.04 11.47 28.85
CA MET A 1 -13.34 10.37 29.77
C MET A 1 -13.74 9.19 28.89
N GLU A 2 -12.73 8.39 28.50
CA GLU A 2 -12.84 7.39 27.42
C GLU A 2 -13.62 6.15 27.87
N ASN A 3 -14.66 5.81 27.10
CA ASN A 3 -15.32 4.51 27.18
C ASN A 3 -14.51 3.50 26.36
N ARG A 4 -13.36 3.06 26.88
CA ARG A 4 -12.64 1.91 26.33
C ARG A 4 -13.39 0.66 26.80
N ALA A 5 -14.31 0.16 25.97
CA ALA A 5 -14.88 -1.17 26.16
C ALA A 5 -13.71 -2.16 26.31
N ALA A 6 -13.66 -2.90 27.42
CA ALA A 6 -12.64 -3.91 27.63
C ALA A 6 -12.72 -4.90 26.46
N LEU A 7 -11.62 -5.03 25.71
CA LEU A 7 -11.50 -6.04 24.66
C LEU A 7 -11.62 -7.42 25.34
N VAL A 8 -12.77 -8.06 25.19
CA VAL A 8 -12.99 -9.43 25.67
C VAL A 8 -12.27 -10.36 24.70
N ALA A 9 -11.31 -11.12 25.21
CA ALA A 9 -10.64 -12.14 24.41
C ALA A 9 -11.69 -13.15 23.90
N PRO A 10 -11.66 -13.51 22.60
CA PRO A 10 -12.57 -14.50 22.08
C PRO A 10 -12.37 -15.84 22.81
N HIS A 11 -13.47 -16.51 23.16
CA HIS A 11 -13.43 -17.86 23.70
C HIS A 11 -13.09 -18.85 22.58
N PHE A 12 -12.04 -19.65 22.78
CA PHE A 12 -11.68 -20.69 21.82
C PHE A 12 -12.70 -21.83 21.88
N ASP A 13 -13.47 -21.98 20.82
CA ASP A 13 -14.43 -23.07 20.66
C ASP A 13 -14.02 -23.93 19.45
N ARG A 14 -13.43 -25.09 19.74
CA ARG A 14 -12.93 -26.02 18.72
C ARG A 14 -14.05 -26.57 17.84
N GLU A 15 -15.22 -26.85 18.43
CA GLU A 15 -16.35 -27.43 17.69
C GLU A 15 -16.94 -26.40 16.74
N LEU A 16 -17.05 -25.15 17.19
CA LEU A 16 -17.50 -24.04 16.36
C LEU A 16 -16.54 -23.78 15.19
N ILE A 17 -15.23 -23.74 15.45
CA ILE A 17 -14.22 -23.55 14.41
C ILE A 17 -14.30 -24.70 13.39
N ALA A 18 -14.31 -25.95 13.85
CA ALA A 18 -14.40 -27.12 12.96
C ALA A 18 -15.68 -27.12 12.12
N ARG A 19 -16.80 -26.60 12.66
CA ARG A 19 -18.07 -26.48 11.93
C ARG A 19 -18.02 -25.47 10.80
N TYR A 20 -17.23 -24.40 10.94
CA TYR A 20 -17.19 -23.27 9.99
C TYR A 20 -15.86 -23.15 9.24
N ASP A 21 -14.94 -24.11 9.37
CA ASP A 21 -13.72 -24.25 8.59
C ASP A 21 -14.02 -24.73 7.16
N VAL A 22 -14.72 -23.87 6.41
CA VAL A 22 -15.14 -24.08 5.02
C VAL A 22 -14.71 -22.89 4.17
N ASN A 23 -14.65 -23.08 2.85
CA ASN A 23 -14.37 -21.98 1.92
C ASN A 23 -15.43 -20.88 2.05
N ALA A 24 -15.04 -19.72 2.54
CA ALA A 24 -15.88 -18.55 2.69
C ALA A 24 -15.39 -17.39 1.79
N PRO A 25 -16.28 -16.46 1.39
CA PRO A 25 -15.85 -15.27 0.66
C PRO A 25 -14.84 -14.46 1.48
N ARG A 26 -13.74 -14.02 0.83
CA ARG A 26 -12.85 -13.01 1.41
C ARG A 26 -13.50 -11.64 1.28
N TYR A 27 -13.96 -11.09 2.40
CA TYR A 27 -14.54 -9.75 2.46
C TYR A 27 -13.45 -8.67 2.52
N THR A 28 -12.73 -8.47 1.41
CA THR A 28 -11.77 -7.37 1.25
C THR A 28 -12.46 -6.05 0.90
N SER A 29 -13.63 -6.12 0.25
CA SER A 29 -14.52 -5.01 -0.06
C SER A 29 -15.95 -5.53 -0.21
N TYR A 30 -16.94 -4.63 -0.18
CA TYR A 30 -18.32 -4.95 -0.53
C TYR A 30 -18.90 -3.90 -1.50
N PRO A 31 -19.39 -4.30 -2.69
CA PRO A 31 -19.28 -5.63 -3.28
C PRO A 31 -17.82 -6.09 -3.48
N THR A 32 -17.60 -7.39 -3.59
CA THR A 32 -16.26 -7.97 -3.79
C THR A 32 -15.76 -7.72 -5.22
N ALA A 33 -14.45 -7.85 -5.46
CA ALA A 33 -13.84 -7.72 -6.80
C ALA A 33 -14.46 -8.63 -7.88
N LEU A 34 -15.09 -9.75 -7.50
CA LEU A 34 -15.87 -10.61 -8.41
C LEU A 34 -17.06 -9.89 -9.08
N HIS A 35 -17.45 -8.72 -8.59
CA HIS A 35 -18.51 -7.88 -9.15
C HIS A 35 -17.96 -6.76 -10.04
N PHE A 36 -16.63 -6.68 -10.26
CA PHE A 36 -16.08 -5.76 -11.24
C PHE A 36 -16.54 -6.17 -12.64
N ARG A 37 -16.88 -5.17 -13.44
CA ARG A 37 -17.39 -5.34 -14.79
C ARG A 37 -16.50 -4.59 -15.76
N ASP A 38 -16.30 -5.15 -16.93
CA ASP A 38 -15.45 -4.56 -17.97
C ASP A 38 -16.11 -3.36 -18.68
N ASP A 39 -17.38 -3.06 -18.37
CA ASP A 39 -18.11 -1.93 -18.94
C ASP A 39 -18.14 -0.69 -18.04
N PHE A 40 -17.46 -0.71 -16.90
CA PHE A 40 -17.17 0.50 -16.12
C PHE A 40 -16.10 1.32 -16.85
N SER A 41 -16.49 2.51 -17.33
CA SER A 41 -15.69 3.34 -18.22
C SER A 41 -14.95 4.46 -17.50
N GLU A 42 -14.08 5.13 -18.25
CA GLU A 42 -13.42 6.37 -17.81
C GLU A 42 -14.46 7.47 -17.44
N THR A 43 -15.55 7.57 -18.21
CA THR A 43 -16.62 8.53 -17.93
C THR A 43 -17.27 8.25 -16.58
N ASP A 44 -17.54 6.98 -16.27
CA ASP A 44 -18.13 6.58 -14.98
C ASP A 44 -17.22 6.95 -13.81
N LEU A 45 -15.91 6.73 -13.96
CA LEU A 45 -14.91 7.15 -12.97
C LEU A 45 -14.96 8.67 -12.75
N PHE A 46 -14.96 9.45 -13.83
CA PHE A 46 -14.95 10.91 -13.73
C PHE A 46 -16.26 11.47 -13.16
N ASP A 47 -17.39 10.85 -13.46
CA ASP A 47 -18.68 11.22 -12.86
C ASP A 47 -18.68 10.92 -11.36
N CYS A 48 -18.09 9.81 -10.91
CA CYS A 48 -17.91 9.51 -9.49
C CYS A 48 -16.99 10.52 -8.79
N ILE A 49 -15.89 10.93 -9.43
CA ILE A 49 -14.98 11.95 -8.89
C ILE A 49 -15.69 13.30 -8.78
N ARG A 50 -16.42 13.73 -9.83
CA ARG A 50 -17.20 14.97 -9.80
C ARG A 50 -18.23 14.95 -8.68
N ALA A 51 -19.00 13.88 -8.55
CA ALA A 51 -19.98 13.75 -7.46
C ALA A 51 -19.31 13.78 -6.06
N SER A 52 -18.09 13.25 -5.94
CA SER A 52 -17.30 13.29 -4.70
C SER A 52 -16.77 14.70 -4.38
N ASN A 53 -16.44 15.49 -5.40
CA ASN A 53 -16.08 16.91 -5.25
C ASN A 53 -17.30 17.76 -4.88
N ASP A 54 -18.46 17.47 -5.46
CA ASP A 54 -19.71 18.21 -5.23
C ASP A 54 -20.40 17.88 -3.88
N ASP A 55 -19.84 16.97 -3.07
CA ASP A 55 -20.34 16.69 -1.72
C ASP A 55 -20.30 17.98 -0.88
N PRO A 56 -21.35 18.34 -0.12
CA PRO A 56 -21.33 19.54 0.72
C PRO A 56 -20.15 19.62 1.69
N ILE A 57 -19.60 18.47 2.08
CA ILE A 57 -18.37 18.37 2.89
C ILE A 57 -17.48 17.30 2.24
N PRO A 58 -16.70 17.67 1.21
CA PRO A 58 -15.85 16.72 0.50
C PRO A 58 -14.83 16.08 1.45
N ARG A 59 -14.72 14.75 1.39
CA ARG A 59 -13.76 14.02 2.24
C ARG A 59 -12.33 14.23 1.75
N ASP A 60 -11.40 14.26 2.69
CA ASP A 60 -9.97 14.17 2.37
C ASP A 60 -9.69 12.89 1.54
N LEU A 61 -8.61 12.94 0.75
CA LEU A 61 -8.19 11.88 -0.14
C LEU A 61 -7.31 10.85 0.56
N SER A 62 -7.38 9.63 0.06
CA SER A 62 -6.44 8.55 0.33
C SER A 62 -5.91 8.00 -0.98
N THR A 63 -4.59 7.88 -1.12
CA THR A 63 -3.94 7.33 -2.32
C THR A 63 -3.15 6.08 -1.98
N TYR A 64 -3.30 5.04 -2.80
CA TYR A 64 -2.46 3.85 -2.77
C TYR A 64 -1.62 3.80 -4.04
N ILE A 65 -0.31 3.62 -3.89
CA ILE A 65 0.63 3.45 -4.99
C ILE A 65 1.16 2.03 -4.97
N HIS A 66 0.89 1.29 -6.04
CA HIS A 66 1.27 -0.11 -6.18
C HIS A 66 2.63 -0.25 -6.88
N VAL A 67 3.73 -0.45 -6.14
CA VAL A 67 5.04 -0.76 -6.74
C VAL A 67 5.13 -2.26 -6.99
N PRO A 68 5.03 -2.75 -8.24
CA PRO A 68 4.75 -4.16 -8.50
C PRO A 68 6.01 -5.04 -8.46
N PHE A 69 7.19 -4.54 -8.11
CA PHE A 69 8.45 -5.26 -8.29
C PHE A 69 8.92 -5.93 -7.01
N CYS A 70 9.47 -7.14 -7.15
CA CYS A 70 10.26 -7.80 -6.09
C CYS A 70 11.55 -8.35 -6.70
N LEU A 71 12.64 -8.32 -5.92
CA LEU A 71 13.93 -8.88 -6.34
C LEU A 71 13.95 -10.41 -6.30
N SER A 72 13.17 -11.04 -5.43
CA SER A 72 13.13 -12.50 -5.27
C SER A 72 11.70 -13.01 -5.04
N PRO A 73 11.39 -14.24 -5.50
CA PRO A 73 10.09 -14.85 -5.26
C PRO A 73 10.01 -15.40 -3.83
N CYS A 74 8.96 -15.02 -3.09
CA CYS A 74 8.55 -15.73 -1.87
C CYS A 74 7.46 -16.74 -2.25
N PHE A 75 7.63 -18.03 -1.97
CA PHE A 75 6.74 -19.08 -2.48
C PHE A 75 5.34 -19.07 -1.87
N TYR A 76 5.15 -18.43 -0.72
CA TYR A 76 3.82 -18.19 -0.14
C TYR A 76 3.08 -17.00 -0.77
N CYS A 77 3.77 -16.13 -1.52
CA CYS A 77 3.25 -14.80 -1.85
C CYS A 77 2.15 -14.85 -2.92
N GLY A 78 0.96 -14.40 -2.54
CA GLY A 78 -0.22 -14.24 -3.41
C GLY A 78 -0.47 -12.81 -3.91
N CYS A 79 0.45 -11.87 -3.70
CA CYS A 79 0.28 -10.47 -4.12
C CYS A 79 0.28 -10.32 -5.65
N ALA A 80 -0.19 -9.18 -6.16
CA ALA A 80 0.12 -8.75 -7.53
C ALA A 80 1.57 -8.23 -7.54
N ARG A 81 2.45 -8.89 -8.29
CA ARG A 81 3.90 -8.62 -8.31
C ARG A 81 4.56 -9.17 -9.57
N ILE A 82 5.74 -8.64 -9.87
CA ILE A 82 6.63 -8.95 -10.96
C ILE A 82 8.01 -9.20 -10.35
N ILE A 83 8.52 -10.42 -10.50
CA ILE A 83 9.88 -10.74 -10.06
C ILE A 83 10.86 -10.28 -11.14
N THR A 84 11.83 -9.44 -10.78
CA THR A 84 12.81 -8.90 -11.72
C THR A 84 14.06 -8.40 -11.00
N HIS A 85 15.23 -8.57 -11.63
CA HIS A 85 16.48 -7.91 -11.20
C HIS A 85 16.82 -6.70 -12.09
N ASP A 86 16.07 -6.46 -13.16
CA ASP A 86 16.27 -5.30 -14.03
C ASP A 86 15.64 -4.05 -13.40
N SER A 87 16.47 -3.22 -12.75
CA SER A 87 16.06 -1.97 -12.09
C SER A 87 15.47 -0.95 -13.07
N ARG A 88 15.84 -0.99 -14.37
CA ARG A 88 15.33 -0.06 -15.40
C ARG A 88 13.82 -0.19 -15.63
N LYS A 89 13.22 -1.29 -15.18
CA LYS A 89 11.76 -1.45 -15.19
C LYS A 89 11.08 -0.46 -14.25
N ALA A 90 11.73 -0.07 -13.15
CA ALA A 90 11.24 0.98 -12.27
C ALA A 90 11.15 2.32 -13.00
N ASP A 91 12.18 2.72 -13.77
CA ASP A 91 12.18 3.99 -14.51
C ASP A 91 11.02 4.07 -15.52
N THR A 92 10.80 2.98 -16.25
CA THR A 92 9.69 2.89 -17.22
C THR A 92 8.33 2.94 -16.52
N TYR A 93 8.21 2.28 -15.36
CA TYR A 93 7.01 2.32 -14.53
C TYR A 93 6.75 3.73 -13.98
N LEU A 94 7.74 4.38 -13.38
CA LEU A 94 7.66 5.72 -12.82
C LEU A 94 7.30 6.77 -13.86
N THR A 95 7.88 6.68 -15.06
CA THR A 95 7.54 7.58 -16.19
C THR A 95 6.05 7.53 -16.51
N ARG A 96 5.43 6.35 -16.46
CA ARG A 96 3.99 6.18 -16.70
C ARG A 96 3.17 6.61 -15.49
N LEU A 97 3.61 6.23 -14.29
CA LEU A 97 2.95 6.60 -13.04
C LEU A 97 2.88 8.11 -12.85
N TYR A 98 3.93 8.86 -13.19
CA TYR A 98 3.92 10.33 -13.08
C TYR A 98 2.85 10.96 -13.99
N ARG A 99 2.66 10.44 -15.20
CA ARG A 99 1.58 10.89 -16.10
C ARG A 99 0.20 10.54 -15.56
N GLU A 100 0.05 9.36 -14.98
CA GLU A 100 -1.19 8.93 -14.33
C GLU A 100 -1.52 9.82 -13.13
N ILE A 101 -0.54 10.08 -12.26
CA ILE A 101 -0.67 11.00 -11.11
C ILE A 101 -1.13 12.38 -11.59
N GLU A 102 -0.48 12.95 -12.60
CA GLU A 102 -0.86 14.25 -13.16
C GLU A 102 -2.32 14.25 -13.67
N GLN A 103 -2.70 13.24 -14.45
CA GLN A 103 -4.02 13.15 -15.07
C GLN A 103 -5.14 12.94 -14.04
N VAL A 104 -4.92 12.07 -13.05
CA VAL A 104 -5.89 11.74 -12.01
C VAL A 104 -6.03 12.88 -11.01
N ALA A 105 -4.91 13.44 -10.53
CA ALA A 105 -4.92 14.52 -9.55
C ALA A 105 -5.63 15.78 -10.07
N ALA A 106 -5.51 16.07 -11.37
CA ALA A 106 -6.19 17.19 -12.00
C ALA A 106 -7.72 17.12 -11.97
N ARG A 107 -8.30 15.96 -11.58
CA ARG A 107 -9.75 15.78 -11.46
C ARG A 107 -10.29 16.01 -10.05
N PHE A 108 -9.43 16.13 -9.06
CA PHE A 108 -9.82 16.46 -7.69
C PHE A 108 -9.66 17.97 -7.45
N ASP A 109 -10.59 18.54 -6.67
CA ASP A 109 -10.52 19.96 -6.33
C ASP A 109 -9.27 20.26 -5.48
N ARG A 110 -8.74 21.49 -5.62
CA ARG A 110 -7.46 21.87 -5.01
C ARG A 110 -7.48 21.93 -3.49
N ASP A 111 -8.65 22.01 -2.89
CA ASP A 111 -8.85 21.97 -1.43
C ASP A 111 -9.06 20.55 -0.88
N ARG A 112 -9.13 19.52 -1.75
CA ARG A 112 -9.11 18.11 -1.37
C ARG A 112 -7.72 17.73 -0.87
N ARG A 113 -7.55 17.59 0.44
CA ARG A 113 -6.23 17.28 1.03
C ARG A 113 -5.97 15.79 0.99
N LEU A 114 -4.75 15.38 0.64
CA LEU A 114 -4.29 14.01 0.77
C LEU A 114 -3.94 13.73 2.24
N ALA A 115 -4.85 13.08 2.96
CA ALA A 115 -4.69 12.74 4.37
C ALA A 115 -4.01 11.38 4.56
N GLN A 116 -4.14 10.48 3.57
CA GLN A 116 -3.53 9.16 3.62
C GLN A 116 -2.79 8.83 2.31
N LEU A 117 -1.58 8.29 2.43
CA LEU A 117 -0.79 7.79 1.31
C LEU A 117 -0.19 6.46 1.72
N HIS A 118 -0.28 5.43 0.89
CA HIS A 118 0.38 4.15 1.18
C HIS A 118 1.08 3.59 -0.06
N PHE A 119 2.37 3.28 0.10
CA PHE A 119 3.14 2.54 -0.89
C PHE A 119 3.14 1.06 -0.52
N GLY A 120 2.65 0.21 -1.43
CA GLY A 120 2.67 -1.25 -1.22
C GLY A 120 2.78 -2.01 -2.54
N GLY A 121 2.50 -3.31 -2.50
CA GLY A 121 2.36 -4.13 -3.70
C GLY A 121 3.30 -5.33 -3.74
N GLY A 122 4.34 -5.23 -4.57
CA GLY A 122 5.50 -6.10 -4.48
C GLY A 122 6.39 -5.65 -3.32
N THR A 123 7.32 -4.74 -3.61
CA THR A 123 8.26 -4.20 -2.64
C THR A 123 8.55 -2.74 -2.99
N PRO A 124 7.99 -1.75 -2.28
CA PRO A 124 8.27 -0.33 -2.51
C PRO A 124 9.74 0.05 -2.50
N ASN A 125 10.54 -0.53 -1.59
CA ASN A 125 11.99 -0.38 -1.57
C ASN A 125 12.74 -1.19 -2.64
N PHE A 126 12.04 -1.61 -3.70
CA PHE A 126 12.66 -1.88 -5.00
C PHE A 126 13.10 -0.59 -5.69
N LEU A 127 12.36 0.51 -5.46
CA LEU A 127 12.77 1.83 -5.88
C LEU A 127 13.96 2.27 -5.03
N ASP A 128 15.01 2.74 -5.69
CA ASP A 128 16.09 3.41 -4.96
C ASP A 128 15.57 4.68 -4.28
N ILE A 129 16.37 5.25 -3.37
CA ILE A 129 15.90 6.40 -2.61
C ILE A 129 15.63 7.61 -3.52
N SER A 130 16.42 7.83 -4.56
CA SER A 130 16.22 8.96 -5.47
C SER A 130 14.87 8.86 -6.17
N GLN A 131 14.53 7.66 -6.66
CA GLN A 131 13.25 7.36 -7.27
C GLN A 131 12.07 7.52 -6.30
N MET A 132 12.23 7.04 -5.05
CA MET A 132 11.18 7.18 -4.03
C MET A 132 10.93 8.65 -3.65
N LEU A 133 12.00 9.44 -3.47
CA LEU A 133 11.89 10.86 -3.16
C LEU A 133 11.26 11.64 -4.32
N GLU A 134 11.65 11.34 -5.57
CA GLU A 134 11.05 11.96 -6.76
C GLU A 134 9.55 11.62 -6.85
N LEU A 135 9.15 10.38 -6.53
CA LEU A 135 7.76 9.97 -6.52
C LEU A 135 6.95 10.71 -5.44
N ILE A 136 7.48 10.83 -4.22
CA ILE A 136 6.83 11.60 -3.15
C ILE A 136 6.72 13.08 -3.54
N GLU A 137 7.78 13.66 -4.12
CA GLU A 137 7.77 15.04 -4.60
C GLU A 137 6.71 15.22 -5.71
N SER A 138 6.64 14.30 -6.67
CA SER A 138 5.63 14.31 -7.74
C SER A 138 4.21 14.30 -7.18
N LEU A 139 3.93 13.42 -6.22
CA LEU A 139 2.65 13.41 -5.50
C LEU A 139 2.37 14.74 -4.82
N GLY A 140 3.36 15.36 -4.16
CA GLY A 140 3.21 16.67 -3.49
C GLY A 140 3.05 17.85 -4.46
N ARG A 141 3.51 17.73 -5.71
CA ARG A 141 3.26 18.73 -6.77
C ARG A 141 1.81 18.68 -7.27
N HIS A 142 1.22 17.49 -7.31
CA HIS A 142 -0.10 17.27 -7.91
C HIS A 142 -1.24 17.24 -6.89
N PHE A 143 -1.01 16.70 -5.70
CA PHE A 143 -1.96 16.65 -4.59
C PHE A 143 -1.56 17.60 -3.45
N SER A 144 -2.56 18.20 -2.80
CA SER A 144 -2.33 19.01 -1.61
C SER A 144 -2.19 18.11 -0.37
N PHE A 145 -0.97 17.87 0.10
CA PHE A 145 -0.77 17.05 1.29
C PHE A 145 -1.41 17.69 2.53
N SER A 146 -2.13 16.89 3.30
CA SER A 146 -2.65 17.33 4.60
C SER A 146 -1.50 17.70 5.53
N ARG A 147 -1.71 18.74 6.34
CA ARG A 147 -0.80 19.15 7.43
C ARG A 147 -1.31 18.72 8.80
N ASP A 148 -2.41 17.96 8.83
CA ASP A 148 -2.97 17.44 10.07
C ASP A 148 -1.97 16.49 10.74
N ALA A 149 -1.89 16.56 12.07
CA ALA A 149 -1.05 15.66 12.87
C ALA A 149 -1.49 14.19 12.74
N GLY A 150 -2.77 13.95 12.41
CA GLY A 150 -3.33 12.62 12.17
C GLY A 150 -3.15 12.08 10.75
N ARG A 151 -2.44 12.78 9.84
CA ARG A 151 -2.18 12.26 8.49
C ARG A 151 -1.33 10.98 8.56
N GLU A 152 -1.61 10.02 7.68
CA GLU A 152 -0.91 8.73 7.68
C GLU A 152 -0.27 8.44 6.32
N PHE A 153 1.05 8.52 6.27
CA PHE A 153 1.83 8.23 5.07
C PHE A 153 2.66 6.96 5.34
N GLY A 154 2.23 5.86 4.75
CA GLY A 154 2.72 4.51 4.96
C GLY A 154 3.58 3.96 3.82
N ILE A 155 4.50 3.07 4.16
CA ILE A 155 5.28 2.28 3.19
C ILE A 155 5.47 0.84 3.69
N GLU A 156 5.37 -0.12 2.78
CA GLU A 156 5.82 -1.50 2.99
C GLU A 156 7.31 -1.65 2.65
N LEU A 157 8.07 -2.33 3.52
CA LEU A 157 9.50 -2.55 3.34
C LEU A 157 9.86 -4.03 3.42
N ASP A 158 10.69 -4.48 2.49
CA ASP A 158 11.43 -5.74 2.58
C ASP A 158 12.78 -5.49 3.27
N PRO A 159 12.99 -5.98 4.51
CA PRO A 159 14.18 -5.67 5.30
C PRO A 159 15.49 -6.15 4.63
N ARG A 160 15.43 -7.18 3.78
CA ARG A 160 16.58 -7.70 3.02
C ARG A 160 17.21 -6.67 2.07
N PHE A 161 16.47 -5.62 1.74
CA PHE A 161 16.85 -4.61 0.76
C PHE A 161 16.59 -3.18 1.28
N CYS A 162 16.53 -3.00 2.60
CA CYS A 162 16.33 -1.70 3.23
C CYS A 162 17.37 -1.51 4.32
N ASP A 163 18.29 -0.55 4.14
CA ASP A 163 19.17 -0.15 5.22
C ASP A 163 18.55 0.99 6.07
N GLY A 164 19.21 1.33 7.18
CA GLY A 164 18.75 2.39 8.07
C GLY A 164 18.79 3.78 7.42
N GLU A 165 19.63 3.98 6.40
CA GLU A 165 19.74 5.24 5.68
C GLU A 165 18.53 5.46 4.77
N TYR A 166 18.10 4.43 4.04
CA TYR A 166 16.87 4.45 3.25
C TYR A 166 15.67 4.78 4.15
N ALA A 167 15.53 4.09 5.29
CA ALA A 167 14.45 4.31 6.25
C ALA A 167 14.45 5.75 6.80
N ARG A 168 15.62 6.30 7.12
CA ARG A 168 15.78 7.69 7.56
C ARG A 168 15.34 8.68 6.47
N GLN A 169 15.79 8.47 5.23
CA GLN A 169 15.50 9.38 4.12
C GLN A 169 14.01 9.38 3.74
N VAL A 170 13.33 8.23 3.76
CA VAL A 170 11.87 8.21 3.54
C VAL A 170 11.09 8.85 4.70
N ALA A 171 11.57 8.71 5.94
CA ALA A 171 10.97 9.38 7.10
C ALA A 171 11.11 10.92 6.99
N GLU A 172 12.27 11.41 6.54
CA GLU A 172 12.50 12.83 6.26
C GLU A 172 11.63 13.36 5.12
N ALA A 173 11.28 12.50 4.15
CA ALA A 173 10.31 12.80 3.10
C ALA A 173 8.85 12.83 3.59
N GLY A 174 8.61 12.56 4.88
CA GLY A 174 7.31 12.69 5.52
C GLY A 174 6.49 11.40 5.60
N ILE A 175 7.09 10.24 5.32
CA ILE A 175 6.56 8.93 5.70
C ILE A 175 6.59 8.80 7.23
N ASN A 176 5.50 8.35 7.83
CA ASN A 176 5.35 8.25 9.28
C ASN A 176 4.79 6.90 9.75
N ARG A 177 4.55 5.97 8.82
CA ARG A 177 4.15 4.59 9.12
C ARG A 177 4.93 3.61 8.23
N VAL A 178 5.38 2.51 8.82
CA VAL A 178 6.09 1.44 8.10
C VAL A 178 5.45 0.10 8.41
N SER A 179 5.38 -0.76 7.40
CA SER A 179 5.05 -2.18 7.52
C SER A 179 6.23 -3.03 7.04
N ILE A 180 6.83 -3.82 7.92
CA ILE A 180 8.02 -4.63 7.61
C ILE A 180 7.62 -6.09 7.40
N GLY A 181 8.05 -6.67 6.28
CA GLY A 181 7.82 -8.07 5.98
C GLY A 181 8.76 -9.02 6.72
N VAL A 182 8.46 -9.41 7.96
CA VAL A 182 9.25 -10.40 8.72
C VAL A 182 8.92 -11.85 8.33
N GLN A 183 7.62 -12.17 8.35
CA GLN A 183 7.05 -13.51 8.13
C GLN A 183 7.39 -14.54 9.22
N ASP A 184 8.65 -14.99 9.30
CA ASP A 184 9.11 -15.98 10.28
C ASP A 184 10.64 -15.90 10.44
N PHE A 185 11.14 -16.19 11.64
CA PHE A 185 12.58 -16.27 11.94
C PHE A 185 13.11 -17.71 11.93
N ASP A 186 12.25 -18.74 11.82
CA ASP A 186 12.67 -20.13 11.73
C ASP A 186 13.41 -20.38 10.38
N PRO A 187 14.69 -20.79 10.41
CA PRO A 187 15.46 -21.01 9.19
C PRO A 187 14.87 -22.09 8.27
N ALA A 188 14.24 -23.13 8.82
CA ALA A 188 13.61 -24.17 8.02
C ALA A 188 12.36 -23.65 7.31
N VAL A 189 11.57 -22.79 7.97
CA VAL A 189 10.42 -22.10 7.36
C VAL A 189 10.90 -21.18 6.24
N GLN A 190 11.87 -20.31 6.53
CA GLN A 190 12.43 -19.38 5.55
C GLN A 190 12.98 -20.10 4.31
N GLN A 191 13.67 -21.23 4.50
CA GLN A 191 14.21 -22.05 3.42
C GLN A 191 13.08 -22.71 2.61
N ALA A 192 12.02 -23.19 3.26
CA ALA A 192 10.87 -23.78 2.59
C ALA A 192 10.10 -22.77 1.72
N VAL A 193 10.09 -21.49 2.09
CA VAL A 193 9.35 -20.44 1.37
C VAL A 193 10.21 -19.50 0.53
N THR A 194 11.52 -19.75 0.44
CA THR A 194 12.48 -18.93 -0.32
C THR A 194 12.52 -17.46 0.16
N ARG A 195 12.48 -17.26 1.48
CA ARG A 195 12.60 -15.93 2.11
C ARG A 195 13.65 -15.94 3.21
N ILE A 196 14.91 -16.13 2.82
CA ILE A 196 16.04 -16.07 3.75
C ILE A 196 16.26 -14.62 4.20
N GLN A 197 16.18 -14.37 5.50
CA GLN A 197 16.48 -13.10 6.16
C GLN A 197 16.96 -13.35 7.60
N SER A 198 17.99 -12.63 8.03
CA SER A 198 18.48 -12.67 9.40
C SER A 198 17.66 -11.78 10.33
N VAL A 199 17.81 -11.99 11.64
CA VAL A 199 17.23 -11.09 12.66
C VAL A 199 17.92 -9.74 12.61
N GLU A 200 19.22 -9.71 12.33
CA GLU A 200 20.03 -8.50 12.24
C GLU A 200 19.65 -7.60 11.06
N GLU A 201 19.18 -8.18 9.95
CA GLU A 201 18.63 -7.43 8.81
C GLU A 201 17.24 -6.85 9.08
N THR A 202 16.53 -7.31 10.11
CA THR A 202 15.12 -6.98 10.38
C THR A 202 14.95 -5.89 11.44
#